data_AF-A0A417D1J1-F1
#
_entry.id   AF-A0A417D1J1-F1
#
_cell.length_a   1.000
_cell.length_b   1.000
_cell.length_c   1.000
_cell.angle_alpha   90.00
_cell.angle_beta   90.00
_cell.angle_gamma   90.00
#
_symmetry.space_group_name_H-M   'P 1'
#
loop_
_entity.id
_entity.type
_entity.pdbx_description
1 polymer ?
#
loop_
_entity_poly.entity_id
_entity_poly.type
_entity_poly.pdbx_seq_one_letter_code
_entity_poly.pdbx_strand_id
1 'polypeptide(L)'
;MSLFCFCAGILSLAYYVLIVVYAGITADFAWFWVLLTVFFEGGAVLFRYGRNHPGAFPGWLGTVIMVAVLVGIICFGFICSCVISGMKSSGKKNLDYVVVLGAHVKGDVPSKALELRLKAALKYARENEDTTLILSGGQGFGEDITEAKCMENYLTAHGISQERLVLEEKSTSTKENLKFSDELTGCSKKNTGILSNNFHVYRAVKLAEKLGYKHPYGIAAVSDPIMQVHYVVREVAALVKEKLRGNI
;
A
#
# COMPACT_ATOMS: atom_id res chain seq x y z
N MET A 1 10.91 -8.56 -29.97
CA MET A 1 9.61 -8.51 -29.27
C MET A 1 9.25 -9.86 -28.64
N SER A 2 9.20 -10.97 -29.39
CA SER A 2 8.82 -12.28 -28.82
C SER A 2 9.75 -12.80 -27.71
N LEU A 3 11.08 -12.67 -27.84
CA LEU A 3 12.02 -13.08 -26.79
C LEU A 3 11.86 -12.24 -25.51
N PHE A 4 11.68 -10.92 -25.65
CA PHE A 4 11.44 -10.03 -24.53
C PHE A 4 10.16 -10.42 -23.78
N CYS A 5 9.05 -10.62 -24.49
CA CYS A 5 7.80 -11.03 -23.88
C CYS A 5 7.94 -12.39 -23.17
N PHE A 6 8.58 -13.37 -23.79
CA PHE A 6 8.85 -14.67 -23.16
C PHE A 6 9.65 -14.54 -21.86
N CYS A 7 10.75 -13.80 -21.87
CA CYS A 7 11.54 -13.56 -20.66
C CYS A 7 10.73 -12.83 -19.57
N ALA A 8 9.93 -11.83 -19.94
CA ALA A 8 9.06 -11.11 -19.00
C ALA A 8 7.97 -12.01 -18.40
N GLY A 9 7.42 -12.93 -19.19
CA GLY A 9 6.44 -13.92 -18.75
C GLY A 9 7.02 -14.89 -17.70
N ILE A 10 8.20 -15.45 -17.98
CA ILE A 10 8.94 -16.32 -17.04
C ILE A 10 9.28 -15.57 -15.75
N LEU A 11 9.80 -14.34 -15.83
CA LEU A 11 10.14 -13.56 -14.64
C LEU A 11 8.90 -13.27 -13.78
N SER A 12 7.76 -12.97 -14.41
CA SER A 12 6.50 -12.75 -13.72
C SER A 12 6.01 -14.01 -12.99
N LEU A 13 6.14 -15.18 -13.64
CA LEU A 13 5.76 -16.46 -13.04
C LEU A 13 6.72 -16.85 -11.90
N ALA A 14 8.02 -16.68 -12.09
CA ALA A 14 9.02 -16.92 -11.05
C ALA A 14 8.75 -16.03 -9.82
N TYR A 15 8.40 -14.77 -10.04
CA TYR A 15 8.06 -13.85 -8.96
C TYR A 15 6.72 -14.22 -8.28
N TYR A 16 5.72 -14.70 -9.02
CA TYR A 16 4.51 -15.29 -8.45
C TYR A 16 4.84 -16.46 -7.51
N VAL A 17 5.64 -17.42 -7.97
CA VAL A 17 6.07 -18.57 -7.17
C VAL A 17 6.80 -18.12 -5.91
N LEU A 18 7.71 -17.15 -6.03
CA LEU A 18 8.41 -16.57 -4.89
C LEU A 18 7.43 -16.00 -3.85
N ILE A 19 6.43 -15.21 -4.26
CA ILE A 19 5.43 -14.64 -3.36
C ILE A 19 4.62 -15.74 -2.68
N VAL A 20 4.15 -16.74 -3.42
CA VAL A 20 3.32 -17.82 -2.86
C VAL A 20 4.10 -18.66 -1.86
N VAL A 21 5.37 -18.96 -2.16
CA VAL A 21 6.26 -19.68 -1.22
C VAL A 21 6.55 -18.83 0.02
N TYR A 22 6.71 -17.51 -0.13
CA TYR A 22 7.10 -16.62 0.96
C TYR A 22 5.94 -16.19 1.87
N ALA A 23 4.82 -15.77 1.28
CA ALA A 23 3.69 -15.15 1.96
C ALA A 23 2.42 -16.04 1.96
N GLY A 24 2.47 -17.18 1.28
CA GLY A 24 1.33 -18.10 1.12
C GLY A 24 0.48 -17.79 -0.12
N ILE A 25 -0.34 -18.76 -0.51
CA ILE A 25 -1.22 -18.65 -1.68
C ILE A 25 -2.35 -17.61 -1.49
N THR A 26 -2.64 -17.25 -0.25
CA THR A 26 -3.63 -16.24 0.14
C THR A 26 -3.09 -14.81 0.06
N ALA A 27 -1.85 -14.60 -0.39
CA ALA A 27 -1.30 -13.27 -0.61
C ALA A 27 -2.20 -12.49 -1.58
N ASP A 28 -2.83 -11.43 -1.07
CA ASP A 28 -3.80 -10.65 -1.83
C ASP A 28 -3.17 -10.10 -3.12
N PHE A 29 -3.94 -10.08 -4.20
CA PHE A 29 -3.50 -9.60 -5.52
C PHE A 29 -2.35 -10.40 -6.18
N ALA A 30 -1.87 -11.51 -5.60
CA ALA A 30 -0.78 -12.29 -6.19
C ALA A 30 -1.12 -12.88 -7.57
N TRP A 31 -2.42 -13.14 -7.84
CA TRP A 31 -2.93 -13.59 -9.15
C TRP A 31 -2.58 -12.65 -10.30
N PHE A 32 -2.31 -11.37 -10.03
CA PHE A 32 -1.89 -10.39 -11.04
C PHE A 32 -0.64 -10.86 -11.79
N TRP A 33 0.30 -11.49 -11.10
CA TRP A 33 1.54 -11.97 -11.71
C TRP A 33 1.31 -13.12 -12.68
N VAL A 34 0.33 -13.99 -12.40
CA VAL A 34 -0.09 -15.06 -13.33
C VAL A 34 -0.76 -14.48 -14.57
N LEU A 35 -1.64 -13.49 -14.41
CA LEU A 35 -2.22 -12.79 -15.56
C LEU A 35 -1.16 -12.09 -16.40
N LEU A 36 -0.16 -11.48 -15.76
CA LEU A 36 0.94 -10.83 -16.44
C LEU A 36 1.77 -11.84 -17.25
N THR A 37 2.00 -13.04 -16.71
CA THR A 37 2.60 -14.15 -17.46
C THR A 37 1.77 -14.53 -18.68
N VAL A 38 0.45 -14.76 -18.52
CA VAL A 38 -0.43 -15.11 -19.64
C VAL A 38 -0.44 -14.02 -20.71
N PHE A 39 -0.45 -12.74 -20.30
CA PHE A 39 -0.40 -11.61 -21.21
C PHE A 39 0.90 -11.60 -22.03
N PHE A 40 2.05 -11.77 -21.39
CA PHE A 40 3.33 -11.75 -22.08
C PHE A 40 3.56 -12.99 -22.95
N GLU A 41 3.27 -14.19 -22.45
CA GLU A 41 3.41 -15.44 -23.20
C GLU A 41 2.43 -15.48 -24.40
N GLY A 42 1.17 -15.12 -24.18
CA GLY A 42 0.17 -15.01 -25.24
C GLY A 42 0.57 -13.98 -26.29
N GLY A 43 1.08 -12.82 -25.86
CA GLY A 43 1.61 -11.80 -26.77
C GLY A 43 2.80 -12.31 -27.60
N ALA A 44 3.70 -13.10 -27.01
CA ALA A 44 4.82 -13.70 -27.72
C ALA A 44 4.36 -14.69 -28.79
N VAL A 45 3.37 -15.53 -28.47
CA VAL A 45 2.75 -16.50 -29.40
C VAL A 45 2.07 -15.77 -30.56
N LEU A 46 1.22 -14.78 -30.27
CA LEU A 46 0.52 -14.00 -31.30
C LEU A 46 1.49 -13.27 -32.22
N PHE A 47 2.57 -12.70 -31.67
CA PHE A 47 3.61 -12.05 -32.48
C PHE A 47 4.34 -13.05 -33.41
N ARG A 48 4.67 -14.25 -32.92
CA ARG A 48 5.27 -15.31 -33.75
C ARG A 48 4.31 -15.77 -34.84
N TYR A 49 3.03 -15.96 -34.50
CA TYR A 49 1.99 -16.36 -35.43
C TYR A 49 1.82 -15.33 -36.56
N GLY A 50 1.70 -14.04 -36.22
CA GLY A 50 1.58 -12.96 -37.20
C GLY A 50 2.80 -12.79 -38.10
N ARG A 51 4.00 -13.10 -37.60
CA ARG A 51 5.24 -13.13 -38.42
C ARG A 51 5.24 -14.29 -39.43
N ASN A 52 4.71 -15.45 -39.03
CA ASN A 52 4.66 -16.64 -39.89
C ASN A 52 3.46 -16.64 -40.87
N HIS A 53 2.41 -15.84 -40.59
CA HIS A 53 1.22 -15.72 -41.44
C HIS A 53 0.95 -14.25 -41.78
N PRO A 54 1.66 -13.68 -42.78
CA PRO A 54 1.43 -12.31 -43.24
C PRO A 54 -0.03 -12.13 -43.68
N GLY A 55 -0.72 -11.13 -43.12
CA GLY A 55 -2.15 -10.86 -43.39
C GLY A 55 -3.13 -11.48 -42.39
N ALA A 56 -2.66 -12.28 -41.42
CA ALA A 56 -3.52 -12.82 -40.35
C ALA A 56 -4.12 -11.72 -39.44
N PHE A 57 -3.45 -10.57 -39.34
CA PHE A 57 -3.91 -9.42 -38.56
C PHE A 57 -3.91 -8.15 -39.42
N PRO A 58 -4.88 -7.23 -39.21
CA PRO A 58 -4.84 -5.92 -39.84
C PRO A 58 -3.60 -5.13 -39.42
N GLY A 59 -2.93 -4.43 -40.35
CA GLY A 59 -1.71 -3.67 -40.06
C GLY A 59 -1.89 -2.57 -39.00
N TRP A 60 -3.09 -2.01 -38.85
CA TRP A 60 -3.40 -1.00 -37.84
C TRP A 60 -3.46 -1.57 -36.41
N LEU A 61 -3.76 -2.86 -36.25
CA LEU A 61 -3.96 -3.49 -34.95
C LEU A 61 -2.67 -3.46 -34.12
N GLY A 62 -1.53 -3.74 -34.75
CA GLY A 62 -0.22 -3.66 -34.09
C GLY A 62 0.09 -2.26 -33.58
N THR A 63 -0.20 -1.23 -34.38
CA THR A 63 -0.02 0.18 -33.98
C THR A 63 -0.92 0.54 -32.82
N VAL A 64 -2.20 0.17 -32.84
CA VAL A 64 -3.14 0.43 -31.74
C VAL A 64 -2.68 -0.24 -30.44
N ILE A 65 -2.28 -1.52 -30.50
CA ILE A 65 -1.77 -2.25 -29.32
C ILE A 65 -0.50 -1.57 -28.79
N MET A 66 0.44 -1.22 -29.68
CA MET A 66 1.68 -0.55 -29.28
C MET A 66 1.41 0.79 -28.58
N VAL A 67 0.54 1.62 -29.15
CA VAL A 67 0.15 2.91 -28.54
C VAL A 67 -0.53 2.67 -27.20
N ALA A 68 -1.47 1.72 -27.09
CA ALA A 68 -2.13 1.41 -25.84
C ALA A 68 -1.15 0.93 -24.75
N VAL A 69 -0.18 0.08 -25.11
CA VAL A 69 0.88 -0.38 -24.19
C VAL A 69 1.76 0.79 -23.76
N LEU A 70 2.18 1.66 -24.68
CA LEU A 70 3.01 2.83 -24.34
C LEU A 70 2.27 3.78 -23.40
N VAL A 71 1.00 4.09 -23.67
CA VAL A 71 0.16 4.89 -22.77
C VAL A 71 0.05 4.21 -21.41
N GLY A 72 -0.20 2.90 -21.38
CA GLY A 72 -0.26 2.13 -20.13
C GLY A 72 1.04 2.21 -19.31
N ILE A 73 2.20 2.08 -19.95
CA ILE A 73 3.52 2.19 -19.30
C ILE A 73 3.73 3.60 -18.74
N ILE A 74 3.38 4.64 -19.50
CA ILE A 74 3.51 6.04 -19.06
C ILE A 74 2.60 6.29 -17.85
N CYS A 75 1.33 5.88 -17.91
CA CYS A 75 0.40 6.02 -16.79
C CYS A 75 0.87 5.24 -15.55
N PHE A 76 1.32 4.00 -15.73
CA PHE A 76 1.86 3.18 -14.64
C PHE A 76 3.10 3.83 -14.01
N GLY A 77 4.05 4.27 -14.83
CA GLY A 77 5.26 4.96 -14.38
C GLY A 77 4.97 6.25 -13.61
N PHE A 78 3.97 7.02 -14.05
CA PHE A 78 3.51 8.21 -13.35
C PHE A 78 2.94 7.86 -11.96
N ILE A 79 2.04 6.90 -11.86
CA ILE A 79 1.43 6.50 -10.58
C ILE A 79 2.49 5.88 -9.65
N CYS A 80 3.39 5.05 -10.17
CA CYS A 80 4.53 4.53 -9.41
C CYS A 80 5.39 5.67 -8.84
N SER A 81 5.65 6.72 -9.62
CA SER A 81 6.40 7.88 -9.17
C SER A 81 5.69 8.61 -8.02
N CYS A 82 4.35 8.69 -8.06
CA CYS A 82 3.55 9.19 -6.96
C CYS A 82 3.65 8.32 -5.70
N VAL A 83 3.58 6.99 -5.83
CA VAL A 83 3.77 6.07 -4.69
C VAL A 83 5.16 6.25 -4.07
N ILE A 84 6.20 6.28 -4.92
CA ILE A 84 7.60 6.42 -4.49
C ILE A 84 7.85 7.77 -3.79
N SER A 85 7.15 8.85 -4.19
CA SER A 85 7.30 10.14 -3.52
C SER A 85 6.80 10.09 -2.07
N GLY A 86 5.73 9.33 -1.79
CA GLY A 86 5.24 9.07 -0.43
C GLY A 86 6.15 8.16 0.40
N MET A 87 6.87 7.24 -0.25
CA MET A 87 7.73 6.26 0.43
C MET A 87 8.92 6.87 1.19
N LYS A 88 9.32 8.11 0.86
CA LYS A 88 10.43 8.83 1.48
C LYS A 88 9.98 9.80 2.58
N SER A 89 8.68 9.86 2.89
CA SER A 89 8.14 10.84 3.83
C SER A 89 8.46 10.47 5.27
N SER A 90 9.14 11.34 6.01
CA SER A 90 9.49 11.13 7.43
C SER A 90 8.56 11.85 8.40
N GLY A 91 7.56 12.57 7.90
CA GLY A 91 6.75 13.52 8.66
C GLY A 91 7.51 14.79 9.05
N LYS A 92 6.74 15.79 9.51
CA LYS A 92 7.27 16.96 10.22
C LYS A 92 7.56 16.56 11.67
N LYS A 93 8.50 17.22 12.34
CA LYS A 93 8.68 17.10 13.80
C LYS A 93 7.55 17.84 14.56
N ASN A 94 7.31 17.42 15.80
CA ASN A 94 6.38 18.02 16.74
C ASN A 94 4.96 18.17 16.15
N LEU A 95 4.43 17.08 15.58
CA LEU A 95 3.03 17.03 15.15
C LEU A 95 2.11 16.98 16.36
N ASP A 96 0.92 17.56 16.25
CA ASP A 96 -0.09 17.51 17.31
C ASP A 96 -0.56 16.05 17.50
N TYR A 97 -0.83 15.38 16.39
CA TYR A 97 -1.30 14.00 16.34
C TYR A 97 -0.54 13.18 15.30
N VAL A 98 -0.44 11.87 15.53
CA VAL A 98 -0.07 10.91 14.50
C VAL A 98 -1.08 9.76 14.50
N VAL A 99 -1.83 9.63 13.41
CA VAL A 99 -2.69 8.48 13.17
C VAL A 99 -1.82 7.32 12.68
N VAL A 100 -1.65 6.31 13.53
CA VAL A 100 -0.97 5.06 13.20
C VAL A 100 -2.01 4.10 12.64
N LEU A 101 -1.92 3.82 11.34
CA LEU A 101 -2.85 2.92 10.68
C LEU A 101 -2.54 1.45 11.03
N GLY A 102 -3.57 0.70 11.41
CA GLY A 102 -3.52 -0.75 11.60
C GLY A 102 -3.31 -1.53 10.28
N ALA A 103 -3.06 -2.83 10.41
CA ALA A 103 -2.65 -3.66 9.28
C ALA A 103 -3.16 -5.11 9.37
N HIS A 104 -2.64 -5.88 10.34
CA HIS A 104 -3.09 -7.23 10.67
C HIS A 104 -2.44 -7.68 11.98
N VAL A 105 -3.19 -8.40 12.81
CA VAL A 105 -2.74 -9.07 14.04
C VAL A 105 -2.78 -10.59 13.84
N LYS A 106 -1.82 -11.32 14.40
CA LYS A 106 -1.79 -12.78 14.42
C LYS A 106 -2.10 -13.25 15.83
N GLY A 107 -3.36 -13.61 16.10
CA GLY A 107 -3.83 -13.83 17.47
C GLY A 107 -3.82 -12.52 18.25
N ASP A 108 -2.83 -12.35 19.13
CA ASP A 108 -2.59 -11.15 19.94
C ASP A 108 -1.29 -10.38 19.60
N VAL A 109 -0.45 -10.92 18.70
CA VAL A 109 0.83 -10.31 18.31
C VAL A 109 0.76 -9.60 16.95
N PRO A 110 1.53 -8.51 16.74
CA PRO A 110 1.48 -7.79 15.48
C PRO A 110 2.01 -8.64 14.32
N SER A 111 1.38 -8.54 13.15
CA SER A 111 1.98 -9.05 11.92
C SER A 111 3.29 -8.31 11.61
N LYS A 112 4.13 -8.87 10.73
CA LYS A 112 5.38 -8.22 10.28
C LYS A 112 5.14 -6.80 9.76
N ALA A 113 4.06 -6.57 9.02
CA ALA A 113 3.73 -5.24 8.51
C ALA A 113 3.38 -4.25 9.63
N LEU A 114 2.59 -4.71 10.61
CA LEU A 114 2.20 -3.91 11.78
C LEU A 114 3.40 -3.62 12.69
N GLU A 115 4.26 -4.62 12.92
CA GLU A 115 5.48 -4.48 13.71
C GLU A 115 6.43 -3.41 13.11
N LEU A 116 6.61 -3.39 11.78
CA LEU A 116 7.42 -2.35 11.13
C LEU A 116 6.82 -0.94 11.29
N ARG A 117 5.49 -0.82 11.27
CA ARG A 117 4.80 0.45 11.58
C ARG A 117 5.00 0.85 13.04
N LEU A 118 4.89 -0.10 13.96
CA LEU A 118 5.08 0.14 15.39
C LEU A 118 6.51 0.56 15.72
N LYS A 119 7.52 -0.02 15.06
CA LYS A 119 8.91 0.45 15.18
C LYS A 119 9.08 1.89 14.72
N ALA A 120 8.43 2.29 13.62
CA ALA A 120 8.44 3.68 13.15
C ALA A 120 7.67 4.61 14.09
N ALA A 121 6.51 4.19 14.60
CA ALA A 121 5.71 4.94 15.56
C ALA A 121 6.46 5.15 16.88
N LEU A 122 7.12 4.10 17.40
CA LEU A 122 7.95 4.15 18.59
C LEU A 122 9.12 5.12 18.41
N LYS A 123 9.82 5.06 17.27
CA LYS A 123 10.89 6.01 16.94
C LYS A 123 10.35 7.45 16.94
N TYR A 124 9.26 7.69 16.23
CA TYR A 124 8.67 9.02 16.13
C TYR A 124 8.22 9.54 17.51
N ALA A 125 7.56 8.72 18.32
CA ALA A 125 7.05 9.12 19.64
C ALA A 125 8.16 9.43 20.66
N ARG A 126 9.32 8.78 20.53
CA ARG A 126 10.52 9.08 21.35
C ARG A 126 11.19 10.39 20.93
N GLU A 127 11.15 10.73 19.64
CA GLU A 127 11.72 11.98 19.13
C GLU A 127 10.78 13.19 19.32
N ASN A 128 9.49 12.96 19.62
CA ASN A 128 8.44 13.98 19.71
C ASN A 128 7.54 13.67 20.92
N GLU A 129 7.98 14.06 22.12
CA GLU A 129 7.34 13.66 23.39
C GLU A 129 5.94 14.23 23.60
N ASP A 130 5.63 15.37 22.99
CA ASP A 130 4.30 16.02 23.09
C ASP A 130 3.28 15.47 22.08
N THR A 131 3.72 14.66 21.10
CA THR A 131 2.81 14.11 20.10
C THR A 131 1.93 13.01 20.70
N THR A 132 0.63 13.11 20.46
CA THR A 132 -0.35 12.05 20.75
C THR A 132 -0.46 11.08 19.57
N LEU A 133 -0.37 9.78 19.84
CA LEU A 133 -0.58 8.73 18.84
C LEU A 133 -2.03 8.26 18.86
N ILE A 134 -2.69 8.30 17.71
CA ILE A 134 -4.01 7.73 17.51
C ILE A 134 -3.81 6.37 16.85
N LEU A 135 -4.02 5.30 17.59
CA LEU A 135 -3.85 3.92 17.18
C LEU A 135 -5.18 3.46 16.57
N SER A 136 -5.25 3.36 15.25
CA SER A 136 -6.51 3.20 14.53
C SER A 136 -6.55 1.93 13.70
N GLY A 137 -7.46 1.03 14.09
CA GLY A 137 -7.73 -0.25 13.44
C GLY A 137 -8.62 -1.14 14.31
N GLY A 138 -9.73 -1.61 13.75
CA GLY A 138 -10.64 -2.54 14.41
C GLY A 138 -10.16 -3.98 14.46
N GLN A 139 -11.08 -4.92 14.69
CA GLN A 139 -10.77 -6.34 14.75
C GLN A 139 -11.01 -7.00 13.38
N GLY A 140 -9.95 -7.55 12.80
CA GLY A 140 -9.99 -8.31 11.55
C GLY A 140 -10.46 -9.76 11.74
N PHE A 141 -10.73 -10.43 10.63
CA PHE A 141 -11.08 -11.86 10.65
C PHE A 141 -9.87 -12.70 11.11
N GLY A 142 -10.06 -13.52 12.14
CA GLY A 142 -9.01 -14.38 12.70
C GLY A 142 -8.05 -13.69 13.67
N GLU A 143 -8.40 -12.50 14.16
CA GLU A 143 -7.64 -11.76 15.18
C GLU A 143 -8.33 -11.91 16.54
N ASP A 144 -7.56 -12.10 17.62
CA ASP A 144 -8.11 -12.27 18.98
C ASP A 144 -8.41 -10.92 19.65
N ILE A 145 -7.71 -9.87 19.22
CA ILE A 145 -7.86 -8.49 19.69
C ILE A 145 -7.90 -7.53 18.49
N THR A 146 -8.34 -6.30 18.72
CA THR A 146 -8.30 -5.23 17.71
C THR A 146 -6.86 -4.87 17.37
N GLU A 147 -6.64 -4.40 16.14
CA GLU A 147 -5.34 -3.88 15.73
C GLU A 147 -4.88 -2.75 16.65
N ALA A 148 -5.79 -1.83 17.00
CA ALA A 148 -5.51 -0.72 17.92
C ALA A 148 -5.08 -1.19 19.31
N LYS A 149 -5.72 -2.22 19.88
CA LYS A 149 -5.31 -2.79 21.17
C LYS A 149 -3.95 -3.47 21.09
N CYS A 150 -3.67 -4.19 20.00
CA CYS A 150 -2.36 -4.79 19.76
C CYS A 150 -1.26 -3.71 19.69
N MET A 151 -1.54 -2.60 19.00
CA MET A 151 -0.63 -1.46 18.91
C MET A 151 -0.37 -0.80 20.28
N GLU A 152 -1.40 -0.64 21.11
CA GLU A 152 -1.27 -0.08 22.47
C GLU A 152 -0.36 -0.96 23.32
N ASN A 153 -0.67 -2.26 23.39
CA ASN A 153 0.10 -3.25 24.15
C ASN A 153 1.59 -3.20 23.77
N TYR A 154 1.88 -3.15 22.46
CA TYR A 154 3.25 -3.05 21.96
C TYR A 154 3.93 -1.74 22.41
N LEU A 155 3.30 -0.58 22.21
CA LEU A 155 3.92 0.71 22.49
C LEU A 155 4.12 0.95 23.99
N THR A 156 3.16 0.55 24.82
CA THR A 156 3.29 0.64 26.28
C THR A 156 4.37 -0.30 26.80
N ALA A 157 4.48 -1.53 26.28
CA ALA A 157 5.57 -2.43 26.60
C ALA A 157 6.96 -1.87 26.23
N HIS A 158 7.03 -0.91 25.30
CA HIS A 158 8.25 -0.22 24.89
C HIS A 158 8.45 1.17 25.52
N GLY A 159 7.65 1.49 26.55
CA GLY A 159 7.82 2.67 27.40
C GLY A 159 7.08 3.93 26.95
N ILE A 160 6.13 3.84 26.01
CA ILE A 160 5.26 4.98 25.68
C ILE A 160 4.13 5.06 26.70
N SER A 161 3.96 6.22 27.34
CA SER A 161 2.88 6.48 28.30
C SER A 161 1.51 6.30 27.65
N GLN A 162 0.60 5.62 28.34
CA GLN A 162 -0.77 5.38 27.88
C GLN A 162 -1.55 6.68 27.68
N GLU A 163 -1.23 7.73 28.43
CA GLU A 163 -1.86 9.06 28.29
C GLU A 163 -1.60 9.70 26.92
N ARG A 164 -0.56 9.25 26.20
CA ARG A 164 -0.23 9.70 24.85
C ARG A 164 -0.86 8.84 23.76
N LEU A 165 -1.64 7.83 24.12
CA LEU A 165 -2.22 6.86 23.19
C LEU A 165 -3.75 7.00 23.20
N VAL A 166 -4.33 7.19 22.02
CA VAL A 166 -5.77 7.17 21.80
C VAL A 166 -6.10 5.97 20.94
N LEU A 167 -7.02 5.12 21.40
CA LEU A 167 -7.41 3.91 20.67
C LEU A 167 -8.68 4.18 19.85
N GLU A 168 -8.62 3.83 18.58
CA GLU A 168 -9.76 3.77 17.67
C GLU A 168 -9.91 2.32 17.17
N GLU A 169 -10.94 1.63 17.63
CA GLU A 169 -11.09 0.17 17.51
C GLU A 169 -12.23 -0.29 16.60
N LYS A 170 -12.83 0.62 15.82
CA LYS A 170 -14.06 0.33 15.05
C LYS A 170 -13.82 0.24 13.55
N SER A 171 -12.75 0.84 13.07
CA SER A 171 -12.48 0.96 11.65
C SER A 171 -12.15 -0.37 10.96
N THR A 172 -12.64 -0.53 9.74
CA THR A 172 -12.38 -1.70 8.87
C THR A 172 -11.70 -1.32 7.56
N SER A 173 -11.42 -0.03 7.37
CA SER A 173 -10.80 0.50 6.17
C SER A 173 -10.01 1.77 6.46
N THR A 174 -8.99 2.07 5.65
CA THR A 174 -8.18 3.30 5.77
C THR A 174 -9.04 4.58 5.85
N LYS A 175 -10.19 4.61 5.15
CA LYS A 175 -11.12 5.75 5.17
C LYS A 175 -11.77 5.90 6.54
N GLU A 176 -12.22 4.78 7.10
CA GLU A 176 -12.79 4.74 8.45
C GLU A 176 -11.74 5.05 9.50
N ASN A 177 -10.51 4.54 9.37
CA ASN A 177 -9.42 4.85 10.28
C ASN A 177 -9.27 6.37 10.45
N LEU A 178 -9.14 7.08 9.32
CA LEU A 178 -8.97 8.54 9.30
C LEU A 178 -10.23 9.28 9.76
N LYS A 179 -11.41 8.82 9.37
CA LYS A 179 -12.67 9.47 9.75
C LYS A 179 -12.93 9.32 11.25
N PHE A 180 -12.83 8.11 11.80
CA PHE A 180 -13.11 7.84 13.20
C PHE A 180 -12.02 8.42 14.11
N SER A 181 -10.76 8.42 13.67
CA SER A 181 -9.68 9.13 14.38
C SER A 181 -10.00 10.63 14.52
N ASP A 182 -10.52 11.26 13.47
CA ASP A 182 -10.92 12.67 13.51
C ASP A 182 -12.16 12.90 14.38
N GLU A 183 -13.17 12.04 14.29
CA GLU A 183 -14.37 12.12 15.14
C GLU A 183 -14.02 12.01 16.63
N LEU A 184 -13.00 11.23 16.99
CA LEU A 184 -12.53 11.07 18.37
C LEU A 184 -11.68 12.24 18.89
N THR A 185 -10.91 12.90 18.02
CA THR A 185 -9.82 13.80 18.47
C THR A 185 -9.82 15.19 17.83
N GLY A 186 -10.55 15.38 16.74
CA GLY A 186 -10.49 16.58 15.90
C GLY A 186 -9.17 16.77 15.17
N CYS A 187 -8.40 15.70 14.96
CA CYS A 187 -7.06 15.77 14.36
C CYS A 187 -7.02 16.33 12.93
N SER A 188 -8.12 16.31 12.17
CA SER A 188 -8.18 16.87 10.81
C SER A 188 -7.88 18.37 10.76
N LYS A 189 -8.14 19.10 11.85
CA LYS A 189 -7.90 20.55 11.97
C LYS A 189 -6.49 20.90 12.46
N LYS A 190 -5.65 19.90 12.73
CA LYS A 190 -4.32 20.03 13.36
C LYS A 190 -3.21 19.57 12.42
N ASN A 191 -1.95 19.71 12.84
CA ASN A 191 -0.82 19.11 12.14
C ASN A 191 -0.80 17.62 12.45
N THR A 192 -1.22 16.81 11.50
CA THR A 192 -1.48 15.39 11.77
C THR A 192 -0.66 14.50 10.86
N GLY A 193 0.12 13.62 11.48
CA GLY A 193 0.87 12.58 10.79
C GLY A 193 -0.02 11.42 10.41
N ILE A 194 0.21 10.84 9.24
CA ILE A 194 -0.42 9.60 8.79
C ILE A 194 0.68 8.55 8.64
N LEU A 195 0.78 7.65 9.61
CA LEU A 195 1.86 6.66 9.70
C LEU A 195 1.39 5.32 9.14
N SER A 196 2.13 4.83 8.13
CA SER A 196 1.88 3.51 7.53
C SER A 196 3.14 2.95 6.87
N ASN A 197 3.07 1.76 6.28
CA ASN A 197 4.17 1.26 5.44
C ASN A 197 4.36 2.16 4.23
N ASN A 198 5.61 2.33 3.81
CA ASN A 198 6.05 3.31 2.83
C ASN A 198 5.20 3.37 1.54
N PHE A 199 4.86 2.22 0.96
CA PHE A 199 4.09 2.12 -0.27
C PHE A 199 2.67 2.66 -0.11
N HIS A 200 2.10 2.64 1.10
CA HIS A 200 0.72 3.01 1.35
C HIS A 200 0.54 4.49 1.73
N VAL A 201 1.62 5.16 2.17
CA VAL A 201 1.57 6.53 2.70
C VAL A 201 0.97 7.52 1.70
N TYR A 202 1.33 7.44 0.42
CA TYR A 202 0.81 8.36 -0.59
C TYR A 202 -0.72 8.33 -0.66
N ARG A 203 -1.31 7.14 -0.77
CA ARG A 203 -2.77 6.97 -0.83
C ARG A 203 -3.44 7.40 0.47
N ALA A 204 -2.86 7.03 1.62
CA ALA A 204 -3.40 7.40 2.92
C ALA A 204 -3.46 8.92 3.11
N VAL A 205 -2.42 9.65 2.69
CA VAL A 205 -2.41 11.12 2.71
C VAL A 205 -3.45 11.71 1.76
N LYS A 206 -3.57 11.20 0.52
CA LYS A 206 -4.61 11.65 -0.42
C LYS A 206 -6.02 11.43 0.09
N LEU A 207 -6.25 10.33 0.80
CA LEU A 207 -7.53 10.06 1.45
C LEU A 207 -7.79 11.03 2.60
N ALA A 208 -6.78 11.35 3.41
CA ALA A 208 -6.87 12.34 4.47
C ALA A 208 -7.20 13.74 3.92
N GLU A 209 -6.52 14.18 2.85
CA GLU A 209 -6.82 15.42 2.14
C GLU A 209 -8.29 15.45 1.68
N LYS A 210 -8.79 14.36 1.08
CA LYS A 210 -10.19 14.25 0.65
C LYS A 210 -11.18 14.34 1.81
N LEU A 211 -10.82 13.79 2.98
CA LEU A 211 -11.63 13.83 4.20
C LEU A 211 -11.56 15.20 4.91
N GLY A 212 -10.81 16.17 4.39
CA GLY A 212 -10.76 17.53 4.92
C GLY A 212 -9.65 17.78 5.94
N TYR A 213 -8.65 16.89 6.03
CA TYR A 213 -7.45 17.15 6.83
C TYR A 213 -6.73 18.37 6.26
N LYS A 214 -6.53 19.40 7.08
CA LYS A 214 -5.90 20.66 6.67
C LYS A 214 -4.39 20.52 6.45
N HIS A 215 -3.74 19.76 7.33
CA HIS A 215 -2.28 19.59 7.34
C HIS A 215 -1.88 18.11 7.56
N PRO A 216 -2.20 17.20 6.61
CA PRO A 216 -1.76 15.82 6.70
C PRO A 216 -0.30 15.66 6.27
N TYR A 217 0.49 14.93 7.06
CA TYR A 217 1.90 14.63 6.78
C TYR A 217 2.15 13.13 6.76
N GLY A 218 2.70 12.58 5.68
CA GLY A 218 3.04 11.16 5.62
C GLY A 218 4.20 10.80 6.56
N ILE A 219 4.11 9.65 7.22
CA ILE A 219 5.25 9.04 7.94
C ILE A 219 5.41 7.60 7.44
N ALA A 220 6.49 7.36 6.71
CA ALA A 220 6.77 6.09 6.05
C ALA A 220 7.57 5.15 6.97
N ALA A 221 6.91 4.09 7.41
CA ALA A 221 7.58 2.91 7.93
C ALA A 221 8.19 2.11 6.77
N VAL A 222 9.35 1.50 7.00
CA VAL A 222 9.91 0.56 6.03
C VAL A 222 8.92 -0.59 5.75
N SER A 223 9.07 -1.24 4.60
CA SER A 223 8.29 -2.42 4.26
C SER A 223 9.19 -3.61 3.96
N ASP A 224 8.58 -4.79 3.86
CA ASP A 224 9.29 -6.02 3.53
C ASP A 224 9.94 -5.92 2.13
N PRO A 225 11.27 -6.01 2.02
CA PRO A 225 11.97 -5.88 0.73
C PRO A 225 11.52 -6.91 -0.30
N ILE A 226 11.19 -8.15 0.12
CA ILE A 226 10.77 -9.22 -0.79
C ILE A 226 9.41 -8.89 -1.40
N MET A 227 8.50 -8.33 -0.60
CA MET A 227 7.14 -8.02 -1.02
C MET A 227 6.98 -6.60 -1.57
N GLN A 228 8.01 -5.75 -1.49
CA GLN A 228 7.95 -4.33 -1.83
C GLN A 228 7.43 -4.08 -3.25
N VAL A 229 7.92 -4.83 -4.25
CA VAL A 229 7.49 -4.68 -5.65
C VAL A 229 6.01 -5.07 -5.79
N HIS A 230 5.61 -6.15 -5.14
CA HIS A 230 4.21 -6.60 -5.15
C HIS A 230 3.28 -5.58 -4.49
N TYR A 231 3.66 -5.02 -3.35
CA TYR A 231 2.87 -4.00 -2.67
C TYR A 231 2.74 -2.71 -3.46
N VAL A 232 3.81 -2.25 -4.13
CA VAL A 232 3.74 -1.06 -5.00
C VAL A 232 2.78 -1.31 -6.18
N VAL A 233 2.85 -2.47 -6.84
CA VAL A 233 1.95 -2.81 -7.94
C VAL A 233 0.49 -2.85 -7.47
N ARG A 234 0.23 -3.50 -6.32
CA ARG A 234 -1.09 -3.52 -5.69
C ARG A 234 -1.57 -2.11 -5.35
N GLU A 235 -0.68 -1.25 -4.87
CA GLU A 235 -1.03 0.12 -4.52
C GLU A 235 -1.36 0.98 -5.75
N VAL A 236 -0.66 0.78 -6.88
CA VAL A 236 -1.02 1.44 -8.15
C VAL A 236 -2.43 1.06 -8.56
N ALA A 237 -2.79 -0.23 -8.49
CA ALA A 237 -4.14 -0.69 -8.77
C ALA A 237 -5.17 -0.10 -7.80
N ALA A 238 -4.83 -0.01 -6.51
CA ALA A 238 -5.68 0.62 -5.50
C ALA A 238 -5.89 2.11 -5.77
N LEU A 239 -4.85 2.86 -6.15
CA LEU A 239 -4.96 4.28 -6.50
C LEU A 239 -5.87 4.52 -7.70
N VAL A 240 -5.76 3.69 -8.75
CA VAL A 240 -6.67 3.75 -9.90
C VAL A 240 -8.12 3.51 -9.45
N LYS A 241 -8.35 2.47 -8.63
CA LYS A 241 -9.68 2.17 -8.08
C LYS A 241 -10.25 3.32 -7.25
N GLU A 242 -9.45 3.91 -6.36
CA GLU A 242 -9.88 5.04 -5.52
C GLU A 242 -10.19 6.28 -6.36
N LYS A 243 -9.39 6.55 -7.40
CA LYS A 243 -9.63 7.66 -8.34
C LYS A 243 -10.94 7.48 -9.10
N LEU A 244 -11.19 6.28 -9.64
CA LEU A 244 -12.43 5.97 -10.37
C LEU A 244 -13.67 6.04 -9.47
N ARG A 245 -13.53 5.72 -8.18
CA ARG A 245 -14.61 5.85 -7.19
C ARG A 245 -14.79 7.27 -6.65
N GLY A 246 -13.95 8.22 -7.05
CA GLY A 246 -14.00 9.62 -6.56
C GLY A 246 -13.56 9.80 -5.12
N ASN A 247 -12.88 8.80 -4.54
CA ASN A 247 -12.38 8.83 -3.17
C ASN A 247 -11.07 9.63 -3.03
N ILE A 248 -10.37 9.93 -4.13
CA ILE A 248 -9.18 10.80 -4.23
C ILE A 248 -9.13 11.57 -5.56
#